data_AF-A0A098LWJ9-F1
#
_entry.id   AF-A0A098LWJ9-F1
#
_cell.length_a   1.000
_cell.length_b   1.000
_cell.length_c   1.000
_cell.angle_alpha   90.00
_cell.angle_beta   90.00
_cell.angle_gamma   90.00
#
_symmetry.space_group_name_H-M   'P 1'
#
loop_
_entity.id
_entity.type
_entity.pdbx_description
1 polymer ?
#
loop_
_entity_poly.entity_id
_entity_poly.type
_entity_poly.pdbx_seq_one_letter_code
_entity_poly.pdbx_strand_id
1 'polypeptide(L)' 'MKIVCVFLTALLALAFAGDQCPPSACTDEYSPVCGSDDQTYSNLCMLKNAQCQDSSLTLKSQGACPVVQHH' A
#
# COMPACT_ATOMS: atom_id res chain seq x y z
N MET A 1 -22.47 -11.43 -36.03
CA MET A 1 -22.59 -11.98 -34.65
C MET A 1 -21.26 -12.01 -33.86
N LYS A 2 -20.15 -11.44 -34.35
CA LYS A 2 -18.89 -11.25 -33.61
C LYS A 2 -18.74 -9.85 -32.97
N ILE A 3 -19.52 -8.89 -33.46
CA ILE A 3 -19.48 -7.47 -33.07
C ILE A 3 -20.09 -7.24 -31.67
N VAL A 4 -21.09 -8.04 -31.28
CA VAL A 4 -21.77 -7.93 -29.97
C VAL A 4 -20.83 -8.26 -28.80
N CYS A 5 -19.99 -9.30 -28.91
CA CYS A 5 -19.00 -9.62 -27.89
C CYS A 5 -17.87 -8.59 -27.79
N VAL A 6 -17.48 -7.96 -28.91
CA VAL A 6 -16.42 -6.93 -28.93
C VAL A 6 -16.89 -5.65 -28.22
N PHE A 7 -18.15 -5.24 -28.43
CA PHE A 7 -18.69 -4.06 -27.75
C PHE A 7 -19.03 -4.31 -26.27
N LEU A 8 -19.50 -5.50 -25.91
CA LEU A 8 -19.71 -5.89 -24.50
C LEU A 8 -18.41 -5.94 -23.71
N THR A 9 -17.32 -6.42 -24.33
CA THR A 9 -16.00 -6.44 -23.69
C THR A 9 -15.34 -5.07 -23.64
N ALA A 10 -15.55 -4.20 -24.64
CA ALA A 10 -15.05 -2.83 -24.64
C ALA A 10 -15.68 -1.94 -23.56
N LEU A 11 -16.97 -2.14 -23.23
CA LEU A 11 -17.62 -1.43 -22.13
C LEU A 11 -17.15 -1.90 -20.76
N LEU A 12 -16.79 -3.19 -20.61
CA LEU A 12 -16.16 -3.70 -19.39
C LEU A 12 -14.69 -3.27 -19.25
N ALA A 13 -13.98 -3.02 -20.35
CA ALA A 13 -12.58 -2.60 -20.32
C ALA A 13 -12.37 -1.20 -19.70
N LEU A 14 -13.41 -0.35 -19.70
CA LEU A 14 -13.38 0.97 -19.05
C LEU A 14 -13.45 0.89 -17.52
N ALA A 15 -13.73 -0.28 -16.93
CA ALA A 15 -13.88 -0.46 -15.49
C ALA A 15 -12.66 -1.09 -14.79
N PHE A 16 -11.55 -1.31 -15.50
CA PHE A 16 -10.32 -1.88 -14.91
C PHE A 16 -9.19 -0.87 -14.78
N ALA A 17 -9.51 0.39 -14.43
CA ALA A 17 -8.54 1.23 -13.72
C ALA A 17 -8.64 0.89 -12.24
N GLY A 18 -8.24 -0.33 -11.88
CA GLY A 18 -8.11 -0.69 -10.48
C GLY A 18 -7.03 0.17 -9.84
N ASP A 19 -7.27 0.65 -8.62
CA ASP A 19 -6.27 1.13 -7.67
C ASP A 19 -5.22 0.02 -7.45
N GLN A 20 -4.36 -0.19 -8.44
CA GLN A 20 -3.22 -1.06 -8.27
C GLN A 20 -2.18 -0.18 -7.64
N CYS A 21 -2.05 -0.28 -6.33
CA CYS A 21 -0.85 0.10 -5.63
C CYS A 21 0.08 -1.13 -5.72
N PRO A 22 0.88 -1.26 -6.80
CA PRO A 22 1.72 -2.43 -6.97
C PRO A 22 2.71 -2.47 -5.80
N PRO A 23 2.87 -3.62 -5.12
CA PRO A 23 3.90 -3.75 -4.11
C PRO A 23 5.25 -3.41 -4.74
N SER A 24 5.90 -2.38 -4.23
CA SER A 24 7.20 -1.94 -4.72
C SER A 24 8.27 -2.85 -4.13
N ALA A 25 9.25 -3.26 -4.96
CA ALA A 25 10.43 -3.93 -4.44
C ALA A 25 11.18 -2.96 -3.51
N CYS A 26 11.33 -3.35 -2.25
CA CYS A 26 12.05 -2.58 -1.24
C CYS A 26 13.40 -3.23 -0.96
N THR A 27 14.39 -2.43 -0.61
CA THR A 27 15.65 -2.95 -0.06
C THR A 27 15.43 -3.46 1.36
N ASP A 28 16.31 -4.36 1.80
CA ASP A 28 16.36 -4.85 3.19
C ASP A 28 17.13 -3.90 4.13
N GLU A 29 17.33 -2.64 3.73
CA GLU A 29 17.94 -1.63 4.58
C GLU A 29 17.05 -1.36 5.79
N TYR A 30 17.64 -1.44 6.98
CA TYR A 30 16.96 -1.16 8.23
C TYR A 30 17.09 0.33 8.58
N SER A 31 16.02 1.08 8.30
CA SER A 31 15.89 2.51 8.61
C SER A 31 14.46 2.75 9.13
N PRO A 32 14.18 2.36 10.39
CA PRO A 32 12.82 2.15 10.86
C PRO A 32 12.01 3.44 10.91
N VAL A 33 10.71 3.31 10.67
CA VAL A 33 9.73 4.39 10.76
C VAL A 33 8.49 3.94 11.53
N CYS A 34 7.83 4.87 12.20
CA CYS A 34 6.60 4.62 12.95
C CYS A 34 5.39 5.04 12.13
N GLY A 35 4.44 4.13 11.93
CA GLY A 35 3.15 4.40 11.29
C GLY A 35 2.14 5.05 12.24
N SER A 36 1.10 5.66 11.68
CA SER A 36 -0.02 6.22 12.45
C SER A 36 -0.88 5.17 13.15
N ASP A 37 -0.69 3.91 12.79
CA ASP A 37 -1.26 2.71 13.40
C ASP A 37 -0.39 2.16 14.54
N ASP A 38 0.63 2.90 14.98
CA ASP A 38 1.58 2.50 16.03
C ASP A 38 2.42 1.25 15.69
N GLN A 39 2.49 0.88 14.41
CA GLN A 39 3.37 -0.18 13.92
C GLN A 39 4.71 0.38 13.43
N THR A 40 5.78 -0.35 13.73
CA THR A 40 7.11 -0.05 13.20
C THR A 40 7.33 -0.76 11.87
N TYR A 41 7.68 0.00 10.84
CA TYR A 41 8.06 -0.52 9.53
C TYR A 41 9.59 -0.48 9.38
N SER A 42 10.18 -1.52 8.80
CA SER A 42 11.64 -1.65 8.65
C SER A 42 12.28 -0.49 7.87
N ASN A 43 11.52 0.09 6.94
CA ASN A 43 11.88 1.32 6.24
C ASN A 43 10.65 2.00 5.63
N LEU A 44 10.87 3.21 5.10
CA LEU A 44 9.82 4.02 4.47
C LEU A 44 9.18 3.33 3.25
N CYS A 45 9.92 2.51 2.50
CA CYS A 45 9.38 1.76 1.37
C CYS A 45 8.34 0.73 1.84
N MET A 46 8.64 0.00 2.93
CA MET A 46 7.70 -0.94 3.53
C MET A 46 6.44 -0.25 4.05
N LEU A 47 6.56 0.95 4.66
CA LEU A 47 5.39 1.74 5.06
C LEU A 47 4.51 2.10 3.85
N LYS A 48 5.11 2.54 2.74
CA LYS A 48 4.37 2.87 1.50
C LYS A 48 3.67 1.65 0.90
N ASN A 49 4.29 0.48 0.95
CA ASN A 49 3.63 -0.76 0.55
C ASN A 49 2.43 -1.11 1.45
N ALA A 50 2.51 -0.81 2.74
CA ALA A 50 1.35 -0.98 3.63
C ALA A 50 0.25 0.04 3.35
N GLN A 51 0.58 1.27 2.92
CA GLN A 51 -0.41 2.27 2.47
C GLN A 51 -1.23 1.81 1.26
N CYS A 52 -0.72 0.84 0.49
CA CYS A 52 -1.49 0.18 -0.57
C CYS A 52 -2.69 -0.60 -0.04
N GLN A 53 -2.60 -1.13 1.18
CA GLN A 53 -3.66 -1.91 1.83
C GLN A 53 -4.53 -1.04 2.72
N ASP A 54 -3.93 0.01 3.29
CA ASP A 54 -4.61 0.99 4.13
C ASP A 54 -4.21 2.42 3.74
N SER A 55 -5.05 3.09 2.96
CA SER A 55 -4.79 4.46 2.51
C SER A 55 -4.86 5.51 3.64
N SER A 56 -5.37 5.15 4.82
CA SER A 56 -5.38 6.01 6.00
C SER A 56 -4.08 5.97 6.81
N LEU A 57 -3.24 4.96 6.56
CA LEU A 57 -1.92 4.84 7.16
C LEU A 57 -1.03 6.02 6.74
N THR A 58 -0.45 6.70 7.71
CA THR A 58 0.49 7.81 7.48
C THR A 58 1.76 7.60 8.30
N LEU A 59 2.82 8.31 7.93
CA LEU A 59 4.05 8.36 8.73
C LEU A 59 3.78 9.17 10.01
N LYS A 60 3.94 8.54 11.17
CA LYS A 60 3.84 9.19 12.48
C LYS A 60 5.15 9.81 12.93
N SER A 61 6.27 9.08 12.79
CA SER A 61 7.60 9.56 13.18
C SER A 61 8.72 8.83 12.43
N GLN A 62 9.88 9.48 12.30
CA GLN A 62 11.14 8.78 12.02
C GLN A 62 11.53 7.92 13.23
N GLY A 63 12.19 6.78 12.98
CA GLY A 63 12.52 5.80 14.01
C GLY A 63 11.38 4.83 14.32
N ALA A 64 11.67 3.80 15.10
CA ALA A 64 10.67 2.83 15.56
C ALA A 64 9.62 3.48 16.47
N CYS A 65 8.41 2.91 16.51
CA CYS A 65 7.40 3.32 17.46
C CYS A 65 7.87 3.06 18.91
N PRO A 66 7.45 3.88 19.88
CA PRO A 66 7.72 3.60 21.29
C PRO A 66 7.14 2.23 21.64
N VAL A 67 7.91 1.40 22.36
CA VAL A 67 7.36 0.21 22.99
C VAL A 67 6.39 0.69 24.08
N VAL A 68 5.10 0.63 23.80
CA VAL A 68 4.08 0.77 24.84
C VAL A 68 4.21 -0.45 25.74
N GLN A 69 5.06 -0.32 26.75
CA GLN A 69 5.06 -1.26 27.86
C GLN A 69 3.75 -0.98 28.61
N HIS A 70 2.73 -1.77 28.30
CA HIS A 70 1.55 -1.91 29.16
C HIS A 70 2.06 -2.51 30.48
N HIS A 71 2.55 -1.65 31.35
CA HIS A 71 2.90 -2.03 32.69
C HIS A 71 1.66 -2.01 33.59
#